data_AF-A0A6G3WP78-F1
#
_entry.id   AF-A0A6G3WP78-F1
#
_cell.length_a   1.000
_cell.length_b   1.000
_cell.length_c   1.000
_cell.angle_alpha   90.00
_cell.angle_beta   90.00
_cell.angle_gamma   90.00
#
_symmetry.space_group_name_H-M   'P 1'
#
loop_
_entity.id
_entity.type
_entity.pdbx_description
1 polymer ?
#
loop_
_entity_poly.entity_id
_entity_poly.type
_entity_poly.pdbx_seq_one_letter_code
_entity_poly.pdbx_strand_id
1 'polypeptide(L)'
;RSPEYQNQLLRKAVARYGSEAEAARWVATAKTSPHVSGDAVDIGPADAAEWLSEHGARYGLCRIYRNEPWHYELRTEAIDRGCPRRYADPTQDPRMRP
;
A
#
# COMPACT_ATOMS: atom_id res chain seq x y z
N ARG A 1 7.83 -3.76 8.55
CA ARG A 1 8.25 -2.38 8.92
C ARG A 1 7.92 -2.16 10.39
N SER A 2 8.74 -1.44 11.18
CA SER A 2 8.37 -1.21 12.60
C SER A 2 7.35 -0.07 12.76
N PRO A 3 6.53 -0.07 13.83
CA PRO A 3 5.61 1.02 14.14
C PRO A 3 6.30 2.38 14.28
N GLU A 4 7.49 2.43 14.91
CA GLU A 4 8.25 3.66 15.14
C GLU A 4 8.71 4.27 13.82
N TYR A 5 9.20 3.43 12.92
CA TYR A 5 9.61 3.87 11.59
C TYR A 5 8.41 4.32 10.75
N GLN A 6 7.28 3.62 10.84
CA GLN A 6 6.05 4.06 10.18
C GLN A 6 5.58 5.43 10.67
N ASN A 7 5.62 5.67 11.98
CA ASN A 7 5.28 6.98 12.56
C ASN A 7 6.26 8.07 12.10
N GLN A 8 7.54 7.76 11.92
CA GLN A 8 8.50 8.71 11.36
C GLN A 8 8.18 9.07 9.91
N LEU A 9 7.82 8.09 9.08
CA LEU A 9 7.38 8.32 7.69
C LEU A 9 6.13 9.19 7.63
N LEU A 10 5.15 8.93 8.50
CA LEU A 10 3.93 9.72 8.56
C LEU A 10 4.24 11.19 8.91
N ARG A 11 5.07 11.45 9.93
CA ARG A 11 5.48 12.82 10.28
C ARG A 11 6.19 13.52 9.12
N LYS A 12 7.06 12.82 8.38
CA LYS A 12 7.72 13.37 7.19
C LYS A 12 6.71 13.69 6.07
N ALA A 13 5.71 12.83 5.87
CA ALA A 13 4.66 13.07 4.89
C ALA A 13 3.79 14.27 5.28
N VAL A 14 3.40 14.41 6.55
CA VAL A 14 2.67 15.59 7.04
C VAL A 14 3.46 16.87 6.81
N ALA A 15 4.76 16.87 7.14
CA ALA A 15 5.63 18.01 6.88
C ALA A 15 5.74 18.35 5.39
N ARG A 16 5.72 17.34 4.50
CA ARG A 16 5.80 17.52 3.05
C ARG A 16 4.49 17.99 2.41
N TYR A 17 3.36 17.46 2.87
CA TYR A 17 2.04 17.66 2.26
C TYR A 17 1.15 18.67 3.02
N GLY A 18 1.62 19.16 4.17
CA GLY A 18 0.99 20.25 4.92
C GLY A 18 -0.16 19.84 5.84
N SER A 19 -0.67 18.61 5.74
CA SER A 19 -1.71 18.11 6.65
C SER A 19 -1.70 16.59 6.77
N GLU A 20 -2.29 16.07 7.84
CA GLU A 20 -2.55 14.63 8.00
C GLU A 20 -3.49 14.10 6.91
N ALA A 21 -4.50 14.89 6.51
CA ALA A 21 -5.45 14.51 5.48
C ALA A 21 -4.78 14.29 4.11
N GLU A 22 -3.90 15.20 3.69
CA GLU A 22 -3.16 15.01 2.43
C GLU A 22 -2.07 13.92 2.56
N ALA A 23 -1.42 13.81 3.72
CA ALA A 23 -0.43 12.76 3.96
C ALA A 23 -1.05 11.35 3.96
N ALA A 24 -2.29 11.19 4.42
CA ALA A 24 -3.00 9.92 4.48
C ALA A 24 -3.25 9.31 3.09
N ARG A 25 -3.12 10.08 2.01
CA ARG A 25 -3.16 9.60 0.63
C ARG A 25 -1.91 8.82 0.22
N TRP A 26 -0.86 8.84 1.04
CA TRP A 26 0.45 8.24 0.72
C TRP A 26 1.06 7.44 1.85
N VAL A 27 0.75 7.77 3.11
CA VAL A 27 1.37 7.14 4.27
C VAL A 27 0.30 6.83 5.32
N ALA A 28 0.08 5.53 5.56
CA ALA A 28 -0.81 5.04 6.61
C ALA A 28 -0.25 5.27 8.02
N THR A 29 -1.11 5.16 9.03
CA THR A 29 -0.70 5.15 10.44
C THR A 29 0.06 3.87 10.78
N ALA A 30 0.78 3.85 11.90
CA ALA A 30 1.40 2.61 12.39
C ALA A 30 0.39 1.49 12.71
N LYS A 31 -0.85 1.84 13.08
CA LYS A 31 -1.91 0.88 13.39
C LYS A 31 -2.46 0.19 12.13
N THR A 32 -2.56 0.92 11.02
CA THR A 32 -3.27 0.47 9.82
C THR A 32 -2.36 0.07 8.67
N SER A 33 -1.05 0.35 8.74
CA SER A 33 -0.13 0.08 7.64
C SER A 33 0.06 -1.41 7.36
N PRO A 34 -0.20 -1.89 6.12
CA PRO A 34 0.08 -3.27 5.72
C PRO A 34 1.58 -3.65 5.79
N HIS A 35 2.46 -2.65 5.68
CA HIS A 35 3.90 -2.84 5.88
C HIS A 35 4.25 -3.17 7.33
N VAL A 36 3.44 -2.73 8.30
CA VAL A 36 3.63 -3.03 9.72
C VAL A 36 3.12 -4.43 10.04
N SER A 37 1.97 -4.83 9.50
CA SER A 37 1.44 -6.20 9.66
C SER A 37 2.26 -7.26 8.93
N GLY A 38 3.07 -6.85 7.93
CA GLY A 38 3.88 -7.77 7.13
C GLY A 38 3.18 -8.28 5.88
N ASP A 39 2.03 -7.70 5.54
CA ASP A 39 1.20 -8.11 4.41
C ASP A 39 1.53 -7.35 3.12
N ALA A 40 2.55 -6.49 3.12
CA ALA A 40 2.88 -5.65 1.97
C ALA A 40 4.37 -5.48 1.72
N VAL A 41 4.67 -5.22 0.45
CA VAL A 41 5.99 -4.95 -0.09
C VAL A 41 5.92 -3.78 -1.07
N ASP A 42 6.95 -2.95 -1.07
CA ASP A 42 7.13 -1.91 -2.08
C ASP A 42 8.18 -2.43 -3.09
N ILE A 43 7.81 -2.53 -4.36
CA ILE A 43 8.62 -3.13 -5.42
C ILE A 43 9.27 -2.06 -6.29
N GLY A 44 10.57 -2.24 -6.54
CA GLY A 44 11.33 -1.53 -7.57
C GLY A 44 12.26 -2.49 -8.31
N PRO A 45 12.71 -2.17 -9.53
CA PRO A 45 12.42 -0.96 -10.30
C PRO A 45 10.99 -0.93 -10.90
N ALA A 46 10.65 0.15 -11.61
CA ALA A 46 9.28 0.38 -12.10
C ALA A 46 8.80 -0.69 -13.10
N ASP A 47 9.72 -1.27 -13.88
CA ASP A 47 9.49 -2.40 -14.79
C ASP A 47 9.06 -3.66 -14.03
N ALA A 48 9.67 -3.96 -12.88
CA ALA A 48 9.26 -5.08 -12.03
C ALA A 48 7.87 -4.85 -11.44
N ALA A 49 7.56 -3.61 -11.05
CA ALA A 49 6.23 -3.23 -10.59
C ALA A 49 5.19 -3.29 -11.71
N GLU A 50 5.54 -2.95 -12.94
CA GLU A 50 4.67 -3.07 -14.12
C GLU A 50 4.37 -4.55 -14.40
N TRP A 51 5.40 -5.40 -14.42
CA TRP A 51 5.25 -6.84 -14.63
C TRP A 51 4.35 -7.48 -13.56
N LEU A 52 4.51 -7.12 -12.28
CA LEU A 52 3.63 -7.61 -11.21
C LEU A 52 2.20 -7.08 -11.34
N SER A 53 1.96 -5.96 -12.03
CA SER A 53 0.60 -5.47 -12.24
C SER A 53 -0.20 -6.38 -13.18
N GLU A 54 0.50 -7.07 -14.09
CA GLU A 54 -0.09 -8.01 -15.04
C GLU A 54 -0.07 -9.45 -14.53
N HIS A 55 0.97 -9.82 -13.77
CA HIS A 55 1.21 -11.21 -13.39
C HIS A 55 1.08 -11.50 -11.89
N GLY A 56 0.96 -10.48 -11.03
CA GLY A 56 1.07 -10.63 -9.59
C GLY A 56 0.00 -11.51 -8.96
N ALA A 57 -1.22 -11.54 -9.53
CA ALA A 57 -2.35 -12.29 -8.99
C ALA A 57 -2.05 -13.78 -8.80
N ARG A 58 -1.29 -14.41 -9.71
CA ARG A 58 -0.91 -15.83 -9.61
C ARG A 58 0.00 -16.16 -8.41
N TYR A 59 0.58 -15.13 -7.81
CA TYR A 59 1.41 -15.22 -6.61
C TYR A 59 0.70 -14.67 -5.37
N GLY A 60 -0.58 -14.31 -5.50
CA GLY A 60 -1.32 -13.60 -4.46
C GLY A 60 -0.80 -12.18 -4.21
N LEU A 61 -0.02 -11.58 -5.11
CA LEU A 61 0.50 -10.21 -4.94
C LEU A 61 -0.33 -9.24 -5.76
N CYS A 62 -0.97 -8.29 -5.08
CA CYS A 62 -1.89 -7.36 -5.72
C CYS A 62 -1.53 -5.92 -5.44
N ARG A 63 -1.48 -5.11 -6.51
CA ARG A 63 -1.47 -3.65 -6.37
C ARG A 63 -2.84 -3.20 -5.88
N ILE A 64 -2.90 -2.61 -4.69
CA ILE A 64 -4.17 -2.19 -4.06
C ILE A 64 -4.51 -0.72 -4.34
N TYR A 65 -3.50 0.14 -4.46
CA TYR A 65 -3.68 1.58 -4.63
C TYR A 65 -3.27 2.04 -6.03
N ARG A 66 -4.12 2.87 -6.68
CA ARG A 66 -3.82 3.39 -8.01
C ARG A 66 -2.70 4.43 -7.99
N ASN A 67 -2.59 5.26 -6.96
CA ASN A 67 -1.53 6.26 -6.84
C ASN A 67 -0.16 5.70 -6.42
N GLU A 68 -0.08 4.42 -6.02
CA GLU A 68 1.16 3.79 -5.57
C GLU A 68 1.49 2.57 -6.47
N PRO A 69 2.08 2.78 -7.67
CA PRO A 69 2.44 1.69 -8.58
C PRO A 69 3.45 0.69 -8.00
N TRP A 70 4.24 1.10 -7.01
CA TRP A 70 5.19 0.25 -6.31
C TRP A 70 4.57 -0.61 -5.21
N HIS A 71 3.37 -0.30 -4.71
CA HIS A 71 2.82 -0.93 -3.51
C HIS A 71 2.01 -2.19 -3.83
N TYR A 72 2.45 -3.34 -3.30
CA TYR A 72 1.79 -4.63 -3.46
C TYR A 72 1.49 -5.27 -2.10
N GLU A 73 0.30 -5.84 -1.98
CA GLU A 73 -0.13 -6.57 -0.79
C GLU A 73 -0.40 -8.04 -1.09
N LEU A 74 -0.12 -8.90 -0.10
CA LEU A 74 -0.50 -10.31 -0.14
C LEU A 74 -2.02 -10.45 0.01
N ARG A 75 -2.61 -11.15 -0.95
CA ARG A 75 -4.02 -11.50 -1.12
C ARG A 75 -4.07 -12.93 -1.66
N THR A 76 -4.04 -13.90 -0.75
CA THR A 76 -3.98 -15.32 -1.12
C THR A 76 -5.15 -15.74 -2.02
N GLU A 77 -6.33 -15.13 -1.83
CA GLU A 77 -7.51 -15.39 -2.64
C GLU A 77 -7.36 -14.92 -4.10
N ALA A 78 -6.40 -14.04 -4.38
CA ALA A 78 -6.18 -13.52 -5.72
C ALA A 78 -5.62 -14.59 -6.68
N ILE A 79 -5.03 -15.66 -6.16
CA ILE A 79 -4.58 -16.80 -6.96
C ILE A 79 -5.77 -17.43 -7.70
N ASP A 80 -6.91 -17.55 -7.02
CA ASP A 80 -8.13 -18.17 -7.57
C ASP A 80 -9.11 -17.16 -8.17
N ARG A 81 -9.17 -15.95 -7.59
CA ARG A 81 -10.23 -14.95 -7.88
C ARG A 81 -9.74 -13.70 -8.61
N GLY A 82 -8.44 -13.59 -8.84
CA GLY A 82 -7.80 -12.36 -9.31
C GLY A 82 -7.73 -11.28 -8.24
N CYS A 83 -6.98 -10.23 -8.53
CA CYS A 83 -6.81 -9.12 -7.59
C CYS A 83 -8.11 -8.33 -7.37
N PRO A 84 -8.34 -7.82 -6.14
CA PRO A 84 -9.49 -6.99 -5.87
C PRO A 84 -9.43 -5.66 -6.64
N ARG A 85 -10.58 -4.99 -6.74
CA ARG A 85 -10.64 -3.65 -7.33
C ARG A 85 -9.74 -2.69 -6.56
N ARG A 86 -8.88 -1.97 -7.29
CA ARG A 86 -8.00 -0.95 -6.73
C ARG A 86 -8.77 0.25 -6.19
N TYR A 87 -8.33 0.76 -5.05
CA TYR A 87 -8.72 2.07 -4.54
C TYR A 87 -7.96 3.18 -5.26
N ALA A 88 -8.47 4.42 -5.20
CA ALA A 88 -7.71 5.56 -5.74
C ALA A 88 -6.39 5.75 -4.99
N ASP A 89 -6.50 5.74 -3.66
CA ASP A 89 -5.43 5.89 -2.68
C ASP A 89 -5.90 5.29 -1.32
N PRO A 90 -5.03 5.20 -0.29
CA PRO A 90 -5.36 4.60 1.00
C PRO A 90 -6.56 5.23 1.73
N THR A 91 -6.93 6.49 1.44
CA THR A 91 -8.06 7.15 2.12
C THR A 91 -9.42 6.55 1.76
N GLN A 92 -9.50 5.81 0.65
CA GLN A 92 -10.71 5.09 0.23
C GLN A 92 -10.79 3.65 0.76
N ASP A 93 -9.74 3.15 1.40
CA ASP A 93 -9.68 1.80 1.94
C ASP A 93 -10.29 1.76 3.35
N PRO A 94 -11.36 0.98 3.58
CA PRO A 94 -11.97 0.87 4.91
C PRO A 94 -11.01 0.40 5.99
N ARG A 95 -9.97 -0.36 5.64
CA ARG A 95 -8.94 -0.85 6.58
C ARG A 95 -8.06 0.27 7.13
N MET A 96 -8.01 1.42 6.45
CA MET A 96 -7.20 2.57 6.85
C MET A 96 -7.89 3.46 7.88
N ARG A 97 -9.13 3.13 8.26
CA ARG A 97 -9.87 3.81 9.31
C ARG A 97 -9.56 3.13 10.66
N PRO A 98 -9.14 3.89 11.69
CA PRO A 98 -8.80 3.33 12.99
C PRO A 98 -9.99 2.77 13.76
#